data_AF-A0A1R4AQU8-F1
#
_entry.id   AF-A0A1R4AQU8-F1
#
_cell.length_a   1.000
_cell.length_b   1.000
_cell.length_c   1.000
_cell.angle_alpha   90.00
_cell.angle_beta   90.00
_cell.angle_gamma   90.00
#
_symmetry.space_group_name_H-M   'P 1'
#
loop_
_entity.id
_entity.type
_entity.pdbx_description
1 polymer ?
#
loop_
_entity_poly.entity_id
_entity_poly.type
_entity_poly.pdbx_seq_one_letter_code
_entity_poly.pdbx_strand_id
1 'polypeptide(L)'
;TFHDAIGISPAIAARGQFGGGGADGSIALFEDIETNFHANLGVDEIIDEQRPIVQRHNISTADFIQLAGAIGVSNCPGAPQLNVFLGRVDATQPAPDLTVPEPFDSVDSILARFSDAGGFTPAEVVALLASHTVAAADHVDPSIPGTPFDSTPELFDTQFFIETQLRGTLFPGTGGNQGEVESPLHGEIRLQSDSELARDSRTACEWQSFVNNQAKLQSAFKAAFRKMSLLGHDESQLIDCSDV
;
A
#
# COMPACT_ATOMS: atom_id res chain seq x y z
N THR A 1 4.51 -3.20 -3.85
CA THR A 1 4.56 -4.07 -2.65
C THR A 1 3.17 -4.38 -2.12
N PHE A 2 2.35 -3.38 -1.79
CA PHE A 2 1.00 -3.61 -1.23
C PHE A 2 0.10 -4.42 -2.17
N HIS A 3 -0.03 -4.01 -3.43
CA HIS A 3 -0.93 -4.65 -4.41
C HIS A 3 -0.56 -6.12 -4.70
N ASP A 4 0.74 -6.45 -4.67
CA ASP A 4 1.23 -7.83 -4.69
C ASP A 4 0.81 -8.56 -3.41
N ALA A 5 1.28 -8.06 -2.26
CA ALA A 5 1.17 -8.77 -0.99
C ALA A 5 -0.27 -8.97 -0.49
N ILE A 6 -1.17 -8.01 -0.71
CA ILE A 6 -2.55 -8.08 -0.20
C ILE A 6 -3.45 -8.98 -1.04
N GLY A 7 -2.97 -9.44 -2.21
CA GLY A 7 -3.57 -10.44 -3.10
C GLY A 7 -3.57 -11.85 -2.49
N ILE A 8 -4.10 -11.99 -1.27
CA ILE A 8 -4.24 -13.25 -0.52
C ILE A 8 -5.55 -13.22 0.28
N SER A 9 -6.27 -14.34 0.35
CA SER A 9 -7.49 -14.48 1.13
C SER A 9 -7.67 -15.91 1.66
N PRO A 10 -7.40 -16.13 2.95
CA PRO A 10 -7.80 -17.34 3.66
C PRO A 10 -9.31 -17.63 3.57
N ALA A 11 -10.17 -16.59 3.58
CA ALA A 11 -11.61 -16.78 3.43
C ALA A 11 -12.03 -17.33 2.05
N ILE A 12 -11.37 -16.92 0.96
CA ILE A 12 -11.56 -17.52 -0.37
C ILE A 12 -11.02 -18.94 -0.39
N ALA A 13 -9.81 -19.17 0.17
CA ALA A 13 -9.20 -20.50 0.27
C ALA A 13 -10.08 -21.51 1.02
N ALA A 14 -10.74 -21.07 2.11
CA ALA A 14 -11.66 -21.90 2.89
C ALA A 14 -12.90 -22.37 2.10
N ARG A 15 -13.21 -21.73 0.96
CA ARG A 15 -14.30 -22.14 0.04
C ARG A 15 -13.81 -23.10 -1.05
N GLY A 16 -12.56 -23.53 -1.02
CA GLY A 16 -11.97 -24.44 -2.01
C GLY A 16 -11.55 -23.75 -3.31
N GLN A 17 -11.39 -22.42 -3.31
CA GLN A 17 -10.88 -21.64 -4.43
C GLN A 17 -9.47 -21.13 -4.12
N PHE A 18 -8.64 -20.87 -5.14
CA PHE A 18 -7.35 -20.23 -4.89
C PHE A 18 -7.58 -18.81 -4.38
N GLY A 19 -7.03 -18.49 -3.20
CA GLY A 19 -7.22 -17.19 -2.55
C GLY A 19 -6.15 -16.15 -2.89
N GLY A 20 -5.19 -16.47 -3.77
CA GLY A 20 -3.99 -15.68 -3.98
C GLY A 20 -2.85 -16.08 -3.04
N GLY A 21 -1.60 -15.83 -3.45
CA GLY A 21 -0.40 -16.29 -2.74
C GLY A 21 0.29 -15.23 -1.89
N GLY A 22 -0.20 -14.00 -1.88
CA GLY A 22 0.34 -12.91 -1.08
C GLY A 22 1.54 -12.27 -1.74
N ALA A 23 2.63 -12.04 -1.01
CA ALA A 23 3.83 -11.39 -1.55
C ALA A 23 4.60 -12.38 -2.44
N ASP A 24 4.08 -12.76 -3.59
CA ASP A 24 4.58 -13.86 -4.44
C ASP A 24 4.94 -13.42 -5.87
N GLY A 25 4.92 -12.12 -6.14
CA GLY A 25 5.24 -11.54 -7.44
C GLY A 25 4.14 -11.72 -8.49
N SER A 26 2.98 -12.26 -8.09
CA SER A 26 1.87 -12.58 -9.00
C SER A 26 1.43 -11.38 -9.84
N ILE A 27 1.35 -10.19 -9.23
CA ILE A 27 0.97 -8.96 -9.94
C ILE A 27 1.84 -8.63 -11.15
N ALA A 28 3.14 -8.99 -11.11
CA ALA A 28 4.08 -8.75 -12.20
C ALA A 28 4.23 -9.96 -13.13
N LEU A 29 4.02 -11.18 -12.63
CA LEU A 29 4.10 -12.42 -13.40
C LEU A 29 2.85 -12.68 -14.24
N PHE A 30 1.69 -12.24 -13.74
CA PHE A 30 0.37 -12.34 -14.36
C PHE A 30 -0.21 -10.94 -14.61
N GLU A 31 0.65 -10.03 -15.04
CA GLU A 31 0.31 -8.63 -15.29
C GLU A 31 -0.85 -8.48 -16.27
N ASP A 32 -0.93 -9.32 -17.31
CA ASP A 32 -2.02 -9.34 -18.28
C ASP A 32 -3.40 -9.67 -17.69
N ILE A 33 -3.44 -10.12 -16.43
CA ILE A 33 -4.65 -10.38 -15.66
C ILE A 33 -4.79 -9.34 -14.55
N GLU A 34 -3.81 -9.24 -13.67
CA GLU A 34 -3.96 -8.51 -12.40
C GLU A 34 -3.96 -6.99 -12.57
N THR A 35 -3.24 -6.42 -13.53
CA THR A 35 -3.24 -4.95 -13.75
C THR A 35 -4.51 -4.46 -14.43
N ASN A 36 -5.33 -5.37 -14.97
CA ASN A 36 -6.66 -5.06 -15.51
C ASN A 36 -7.74 -4.97 -14.43
N PHE A 37 -7.45 -5.32 -13.18
CA PHE A 37 -8.36 -5.10 -12.06
C PHE A 37 -8.43 -3.62 -11.73
N HIS A 38 -9.63 -3.11 -11.42
CA HIS A 38 -9.85 -1.68 -11.19
C HIS A 38 -8.98 -1.12 -10.05
N ALA A 39 -8.80 -1.90 -8.98
CA ALA A 39 -7.96 -1.54 -7.84
C ALA A 39 -6.46 -1.48 -8.16
N ASN A 40 -6.02 -2.01 -9.32
CA ASN A 40 -4.62 -2.06 -9.76
C ASN A 40 -4.32 -1.09 -10.92
N LEU A 41 -5.22 -0.17 -11.25
CA LEU A 41 -5.00 0.79 -12.33
C LEU A 41 -3.70 1.59 -12.13
N GLY A 42 -2.83 1.57 -13.15
CA GLY A 42 -1.57 2.31 -13.19
C GLY A 42 -0.34 1.56 -12.66
N VAL A 43 -0.50 0.35 -12.11
CA VAL A 43 0.66 -0.42 -11.62
C VAL A 43 1.44 -1.13 -12.72
N ASP A 44 0.89 -1.22 -13.93
CA ASP A 44 1.52 -1.78 -15.13
C ASP A 44 2.79 -1.00 -15.51
N GLU A 45 2.77 0.33 -15.45
CA GLU A 45 3.94 1.17 -15.75
C GLU A 45 5.16 0.78 -14.91
N ILE A 46 5.00 0.70 -13.58
CA ILE A 46 6.12 0.37 -12.69
C ILE A 46 6.56 -1.10 -12.83
N ILE A 47 5.65 -2.01 -13.17
CA ILE A 47 6.00 -3.41 -13.47
C ILE A 47 6.87 -3.48 -14.72
N ASP A 48 6.47 -2.77 -15.79
CA ASP A 48 7.22 -2.67 -17.05
C ASP A 48 8.64 -2.09 -16.82
N GLU A 49 8.77 -1.06 -15.98
CA GLU A 49 10.06 -0.46 -15.63
C GLU A 49 10.96 -1.41 -14.81
N GLN A 50 10.38 -2.18 -13.90
CA GLN A 50 11.11 -3.13 -13.06
C GLN A 50 11.53 -4.39 -13.81
N ARG A 51 10.72 -4.87 -14.76
CA ARG A 51 10.95 -6.11 -15.52
C ARG A 51 12.37 -6.27 -16.08
N PRO A 52 12.96 -5.29 -16.80
CA PRO A 52 14.31 -5.46 -17.34
C PRO A 52 15.39 -5.51 -16.25
N ILE A 53 15.13 -5.01 -15.04
CA ILE A 53 16.04 -5.13 -13.90
C ILE A 53 15.96 -6.56 -13.37
N VAL A 54 14.75 -7.07 -13.10
CA VAL A 54 14.53 -8.46 -12.66
C VAL A 54 15.22 -9.45 -13.62
N GLN A 55 15.01 -9.31 -14.93
CA GLN A 55 15.60 -10.21 -15.94
C GLN A 55 17.13 -10.22 -15.99
N ARG A 56 17.80 -9.15 -15.52
CA ARG A 56 19.27 -9.06 -15.49
C ARG A 56 19.88 -9.68 -14.23
N HIS A 57 19.08 -9.91 -13.20
CA HIS A 57 19.54 -10.38 -11.90
C HIS A 57 18.98 -11.77 -11.60
N ASN A 58 19.74 -12.59 -10.87
CA ASN A 58 19.27 -13.91 -10.43
C ASN A 58 18.46 -13.76 -9.13
N ILE A 59 17.30 -13.11 -9.23
CA ILE A 59 16.36 -12.84 -8.13
C ILE A 59 14.95 -13.20 -8.61
N SER A 60 14.11 -13.71 -7.71
CA SER A 60 12.69 -13.93 -8.03
C SER A 60 11.97 -12.58 -8.19
N THR A 61 10.91 -12.55 -8.99
CA THR A 61 10.07 -11.37 -9.15
C THR A 61 9.45 -10.98 -7.81
N ALA A 62 9.01 -11.98 -7.04
CA ALA A 62 8.47 -11.84 -5.69
C ALA A 62 9.44 -11.13 -4.74
N ASP A 63 10.70 -11.55 -4.71
CA ASP A 63 11.72 -10.93 -3.86
C ASP A 63 12.08 -9.52 -4.34
N PHE A 64 12.17 -9.33 -5.66
CA PHE A 64 12.51 -8.04 -6.24
C PHE A 64 11.50 -6.96 -5.87
N ILE A 65 10.20 -7.24 -5.93
CA ILE A 65 9.15 -6.25 -5.57
C ILE A 65 9.34 -5.75 -4.13
N GLN A 66 9.62 -6.66 -3.19
CA GLN A 66 9.78 -6.32 -1.78
C GLN A 66 11.11 -5.57 -1.52
N LEU A 67 12.19 -5.98 -2.21
CA LEU A 67 13.48 -5.28 -2.17
C LEU A 67 13.37 -3.86 -2.75
N ALA A 68 12.75 -3.71 -3.93
CA ALA A 68 12.57 -2.42 -4.59
C ALA A 68 11.74 -1.46 -3.73
N GLY A 69 10.68 -1.94 -3.08
CA GLY A 69 9.89 -1.15 -2.15
C GLY A 69 10.69 -0.68 -0.93
N ALA A 70 11.50 -1.56 -0.33
CA ALA A 70 12.34 -1.19 0.81
C ALA A 70 13.42 -0.16 0.44
N ILE A 71 14.09 -0.34 -0.71
CA ILE A 71 15.06 0.62 -1.23
C ILE A 71 14.39 1.96 -1.58
N GLY A 72 13.23 1.92 -2.23
CA GLY A 72 12.46 3.12 -2.58
C GLY A 72 12.15 3.96 -1.35
N VAL A 73 11.61 3.35 -0.30
CA VAL A 73 11.36 4.01 0.99
C VAL A 73 12.65 4.54 1.63
N SER A 74 13.77 3.82 1.53
CA SER A 74 15.04 4.26 2.11
C SER A 74 15.59 5.57 1.50
N ASN A 75 15.15 5.93 0.29
CA ASN A 75 15.52 7.19 -0.36
C ASN A 75 14.71 8.38 0.15
N CYS A 76 13.62 8.16 0.88
CA CYS A 76 12.77 9.22 1.42
C CYS A 76 13.32 9.69 2.79
N PRO A 77 13.74 10.96 2.94
CA PRO A 77 14.19 11.47 4.22
C PRO A 77 13.12 11.31 5.30
N GLY A 78 13.51 10.79 6.47
CA GLY A 78 12.59 10.51 7.58
C GLY A 78 12.07 9.07 7.60
N ALA A 79 12.34 8.25 6.59
CA ALA A 79 11.87 6.88 6.55
C ALA A 79 12.59 5.97 7.56
N PRO A 80 11.93 4.92 8.08
CA PRO A 80 12.62 3.87 8.83
C PRO A 80 13.42 2.96 7.89
N GLN A 81 14.50 2.34 8.41
CA GLN A 81 15.12 1.20 7.74
C GLN A 81 14.15 0.02 7.73
N LEU A 82 13.57 -0.31 6.59
CA LEU A 82 12.65 -1.45 6.45
C LEU A 82 13.40 -2.78 6.50
N ASN A 83 12.68 -3.85 6.86
CA ASN A 83 13.22 -5.19 6.80
C ASN A 83 13.08 -5.77 5.39
N VAL A 84 14.12 -6.46 4.93
CA VAL A 84 14.12 -7.18 3.67
C VAL A 84 14.43 -8.64 3.97
N PHE A 85 13.51 -9.51 3.61
CA PHE A 85 13.72 -10.95 3.66
C PHE A 85 13.69 -11.47 2.22
N LEU A 86 14.57 -12.38 1.83
CA LEU A 86 14.62 -12.97 0.49
C LEU A 86 14.44 -14.49 0.56
N GLY A 87 13.99 -15.10 -0.53
CA GLY A 87 13.74 -16.54 -0.65
C GLY A 87 12.33 -16.89 -1.15
N ARG A 88 11.55 -15.91 -1.61
CA ARG A 88 10.21 -16.17 -2.14
C ARG A 88 10.27 -16.92 -3.46
N VAL A 89 9.36 -17.88 -3.60
CA VAL A 89 9.12 -18.56 -4.87
C VAL A 89 8.10 -17.75 -5.65
N ASP A 90 8.40 -17.53 -6.94
CA ASP A 90 7.51 -16.84 -7.87
C ASP A 90 6.16 -17.56 -8.00
N ALA A 91 5.10 -16.77 -8.09
CA ALA A 91 3.72 -17.22 -8.21
C ALA A 91 3.49 -18.18 -9.38
N THR A 92 2.50 -19.06 -9.23
CA THR A 92 2.09 -20.01 -10.28
C THR A 92 0.67 -19.76 -10.79
N GLN A 93 -0.08 -18.87 -10.14
CA GLN A 93 -1.44 -18.46 -10.48
C GLN A 93 -1.62 -16.99 -10.12
N PRO A 94 -2.47 -16.25 -10.85
CA PRO A 94 -2.80 -14.87 -10.50
C PRO A 94 -3.61 -14.79 -9.21
N ALA A 95 -3.47 -13.69 -8.48
CA ALA A 95 -4.35 -13.36 -7.37
C ALA A 95 -5.80 -13.15 -7.86
N PRO A 96 -6.82 -13.51 -7.06
CA PRO A 96 -8.20 -13.15 -7.37
C PRO A 96 -8.42 -11.64 -7.32
N ASP A 97 -9.30 -11.13 -8.18
CA ASP A 97 -9.80 -9.75 -8.10
C ASP A 97 -10.54 -9.47 -6.76
N LEU A 98 -10.78 -8.20 -6.46
CA LEU A 98 -11.46 -7.70 -5.26
C LEU A 98 -10.71 -8.04 -3.95
N THR A 99 -9.41 -8.34 -4.04
CA THR A 99 -8.54 -8.59 -2.90
C THR A 99 -7.77 -7.35 -2.46
N VAL A 100 -7.64 -6.34 -3.33
CA VAL A 100 -7.06 -5.02 -3.08
C VAL A 100 -8.19 -4.02 -2.75
N PRO A 101 -8.13 -3.30 -1.62
CA PRO A 101 -9.12 -2.27 -1.28
C PRO A 101 -9.14 -1.09 -2.24
N GLU A 102 -10.31 -0.49 -2.42
CA GLU A 102 -10.54 0.66 -3.29
C GLU A 102 -10.74 1.96 -2.49
N PRO A 103 -10.45 3.15 -3.06
CA PRO A 103 -10.56 4.41 -2.34
C PRO A 103 -11.99 4.76 -1.92
N PHE A 104 -13.00 4.10 -2.49
CA PHE A 104 -14.42 4.26 -2.17
C PHE A 104 -15.00 3.11 -1.32
N ASP A 105 -14.17 2.15 -0.89
CA ASP A 105 -14.58 1.13 0.04
C ASP A 105 -14.87 1.74 1.42
N SER A 106 -15.88 1.19 2.11
CA SER A 106 -16.16 1.60 3.48
C SER A 106 -15.06 1.14 4.43
N VAL A 107 -14.91 1.87 5.55
CA VAL A 107 -13.99 1.47 6.64
C VAL A 107 -14.23 0.02 7.10
N ASP A 108 -15.49 -0.43 7.15
CA ASP A 108 -15.82 -1.82 7.48
C ASP A 108 -15.23 -2.82 6.49
N SER A 109 -15.36 -2.55 5.18
CA SER A 109 -14.83 -3.39 4.12
C SER A 109 -13.31 -3.45 4.17
N ILE A 110 -12.65 -2.30 4.29
CA ILE A 110 -11.19 -2.18 4.36
C ILE A 110 -10.67 -2.97 5.57
N LEU A 111 -11.19 -2.72 6.77
CA LEU A 111 -10.73 -3.40 7.98
C LEU A 111 -10.98 -4.92 7.92
N ALA A 112 -12.11 -5.36 7.34
CA ALA A 112 -12.37 -6.78 7.14
C ALA A 112 -11.40 -7.41 6.13
N ARG A 113 -11.06 -6.69 5.05
CA ARG A 113 -10.14 -7.15 4.01
C ARG A 113 -8.74 -7.37 4.57
N PHE A 114 -8.23 -6.39 5.30
CA PHE A 114 -6.94 -6.47 6.01
C PHE A 114 -6.95 -7.56 7.10
N SER A 115 -8.05 -7.72 7.83
CA SER A 115 -8.19 -8.80 8.82
C SER A 115 -8.12 -10.18 8.16
N ASP A 116 -8.77 -10.37 7.01
CA ASP A 116 -8.72 -11.63 6.27
C ASP A 116 -7.33 -11.90 5.69
N ALA A 117 -6.71 -10.92 5.03
CA ALA A 117 -5.43 -11.11 4.33
C ALA A 117 -4.30 -11.59 5.25
N GLY A 118 -4.18 -11.00 6.46
CA GLY A 118 -3.07 -11.29 7.36
C GLY A 118 -3.35 -11.05 8.84
N GLY A 119 -4.61 -10.95 9.24
CA GLY A 119 -4.98 -10.62 10.61
C GLY A 119 -4.45 -9.26 11.05
N PHE A 120 -4.49 -8.27 10.15
CA PHE A 120 -4.11 -6.90 10.49
C PHE A 120 -5.15 -6.26 11.41
N THR A 121 -4.67 -5.62 12.47
CA THR A 121 -5.49 -4.80 13.36
C THR A 121 -5.77 -3.43 12.72
N PRO A 122 -6.83 -2.71 13.15
CA PRO A 122 -7.07 -1.35 12.66
C PRO A 122 -5.86 -0.42 12.82
N ALA A 123 -5.09 -0.57 13.90
CA ALA A 123 -3.88 0.22 14.10
C ALA A 123 -2.77 -0.11 13.09
N GLU A 124 -2.62 -1.37 12.69
CA GLU A 124 -1.66 -1.77 11.66
C GLU A 124 -2.11 -1.28 10.26
N VAL A 125 -3.42 -1.22 9.99
CA VAL A 125 -3.96 -0.62 8.75
C VAL A 125 -3.58 0.86 8.67
N VAL A 126 -3.84 1.62 9.74
CA VAL A 126 -3.46 3.05 9.81
C VAL A 126 -1.94 3.21 9.70
N ALA A 127 -1.16 2.31 10.30
CA ALA A 127 0.30 2.34 10.19
C ALA A 127 0.77 2.10 8.75
N LEU A 128 0.14 1.19 7.99
CA LEU A 128 0.48 0.96 6.58
C LEU A 128 0.16 2.15 5.69
N LEU A 129 -0.92 2.89 5.98
CA LEU A 129 -1.26 4.13 5.26
C LEU A 129 -0.25 5.26 5.45
N ALA A 130 0.75 5.09 6.33
CA ALA A 130 1.91 5.97 6.34
C ALA A 130 2.64 6.02 4.98
N SER A 131 2.48 5.01 4.10
CA SER A 131 2.99 5.09 2.74
C SER A 131 2.43 6.28 1.95
N HIS A 132 1.24 6.78 2.29
CA HIS A 132 0.63 7.91 1.59
C HIS A 132 1.36 9.25 1.82
N THR A 133 2.27 9.34 2.80
CA THR A 133 3.12 10.54 2.98
C THR A 133 4.19 10.68 1.88
N VAL A 134 4.48 9.60 1.15
CA VAL A 134 5.44 9.59 0.03
C VAL A 134 4.77 9.07 -1.24
N ALA A 135 3.60 9.61 -1.56
CA ALA A 135 2.78 9.13 -2.66
C ALA A 135 1.95 10.23 -3.33
N ALA A 136 1.48 9.90 -4.53
CA ALA A 136 0.56 10.69 -5.33
C ALA A 136 -0.45 9.80 -6.05
N ALA A 137 -1.51 10.40 -6.60
CA ALA A 137 -2.52 9.73 -7.39
C ALA A 137 -2.47 10.16 -8.86
N ASP A 138 -2.47 9.18 -9.77
CA ASP A 138 -2.48 9.40 -11.22
C ASP A 138 -3.87 9.21 -11.86
N HIS A 139 -4.67 8.30 -11.31
CA HIS A 139 -5.89 7.82 -11.96
C HIS A 139 -7.20 8.18 -11.24
N VAL A 140 -7.13 8.79 -10.05
CA VAL A 140 -8.33 9.24 -9.33
C VAL A 140 -8.96 10.45 -10.02
N ASP A 141 -8.16 11.48 -10.32
CA ASP A 141 -8.55 12.56 -11.24
C ASP A 141 -7.59 12.55 -12.45
N PRO A 142 -8.02 12.01 -13.60
CA PRO A 142 -7.19 11.93 -14.81
C PRO A 142 -6.78 13.28 -15.40
N SER A 143 -7.33 14.41 -14.94
CA SER A 143 -6.95 15.74 -15.42
C SER A 143 -5.70 16.30 -14.74
N ILE A 144 -5.28 15.72 -13.61
CA ILE A 144 -4.16 16.15 -12.77
C ILE A 144 -3.37 14.94 -12.22
N PRO A 145 -2.75 14.11 -13.08
CA PRO A 145 -1.92 13.01 -12.62
C PRO A 145 -0.73 13.52 -11.79
N GLY A 146 -0.25 12.71 -10.86
CA GLY A 146 0.83 13.04 -9.93
C GLY A 146 0.40 13.97 -8.78
N THR A 147 -0.89 14.07 -8.46
CA THR A 147 -1.34 14.92 -7.35
C THR A 147 -1.09 14.24 -5.99
N PRO A 148 -0.30 14.84 -5.08
CA PRO A 148 0.10 14.20 -3.82
C PRO A 148 -1.03 14.14 -2.79
N PHE A 149 -0.89 13.21 -1.83
CA PHE A 149 -1.81 13.06 -0.69
C PHE A 149 -1.46 13.96 0.50
N ASP A 150 -0.27 14.56 0.50
CA ASP A 150 0.12 15.58 1.46
C ASP A 150 1.01 16.65 0.80
N SER A 151 1.37 17.69 1.54
CA SER A 151 2.18 18.80 1.04
C SER A 151 3.69 18.50 0.90
N THR A 152 4.14 17.30 1.28
CA THR A 152 5.55 16.90 1.36
C THR A 152 5.80 15.49 0.80
N PRO A 153 5.40 15.18 -0.45
CA PRO A 153 5.40 13.80 -0.99
C PRO A 153 6.79 13.16 -1.18
N GLU A 154 7.87 13.89 -0.90
CA GLU A 154 9.24 13.39 -0.93
C GLU A 154 9.78 13.06 0.47
N LEU A 155 9.05 13.42 1.54
CA LEU A 155 9.47 13.26 2.92
C LEU A 155 8.61 12.20 3.60
N PHE A 156 9.25 11.26 4.28
CA PHE A 156 8.52 10.32 5.13
C PHE A 156 8.26 10.97 6.49
N ASP A 157 7.16 11.69 6.61
CA ASP A 157 6.80 12.45 7.80
C ASP A 157 5.33 12.26 8.23
N THR A 158 4.80 13.19 9.02
CA THR A 158 3.45 13.07 9.61
C THR A 158 2.43 13.99 8.93
N GLN A 159 2.77 14.67 7.84
CA GLN A 159 1.93 15.66 7.18
C GLN A 159 0.64 15.04 6.65
N PHE A 160 0.72 13.87 5.99
CA PHE A 160 -0.47 13.10 5.62
C PHE A 160 -1.48 12.94 6.76
N PHE A 161 -1.04 12.57 7.98
CA PHE A 161 -1.93 12.40 9.13
C PHE A 161 -2.49 13.73 9.67
N ILE A 162 -1.77 14.83 9.48
CA ILE A 162 -2.20 16.19 9.87
C ILE A 162 -3.22 16.73 8.87
N GLU A 163 -2.90 16.67 7.58
CA GLU A 163 -3.63 17.34 6.51
C GLU A 163 -4.96 16.65 6.23
N THR A 164 -5.01 15.32 6.27
CA THR A 164 -6.26 14.54 6.18
C THR A 164 -7.28 14.88 7.28
N GLN A 165 -6.83 15.37 8.43
CA GLN A 165 -7.71 15.82 9.52
C GLN A 165 -8.29 17.21 9.31
N LEU A 166 -7.68 18.04 8.44
CA LEU A 166 -8.22 19.34 8.08
C LEU A 166 -9.54 19.20 7.35
N ARG A 167 -10.41 20.21 7.51
CA ARG A 167 -11.67 20.29 6.79
C ARG A 167 -11.39 20.41 5.29
N GLY A 168 -11.97 19.52 4.49
CA GLY A 168 -11.98 19.65 3.03
C GLY A 168 -12.72 20.93 2.60
N THR A 169 -12.19 21.63 1.60
CA THR A 169 -12.75 22.90 1.12
C THR A 169 -12.78 23.05 -0.39
N LEU A 170 -12.10 22.17 -1.13
CA LEU A 170 -11.99 22.21 -2.58
C LEU A 170 -11.66 20.82 -3.15
N PHE A 171 -11.87 20.64 -4.46
CA PHE A 171 -11.20 19.60 -5.24
C PHE A 171 -10.01 20.24 -5.97
N PRO A 172 -8.82 19.65 -5.99
CA PRO A 172 -7.63 20.23 -6.62
C PRO A 172 -7.76 20.35 -8.14
N GLY A 173 -8.56 19.48 -8.76
CA GLY A 173 -8.88 19.47 -10.19
C GLY A 173 -10.38 19.54 -10.44
N THR A 174 -10.93 18.45 -10.95
CA THR A 174 -12.36 18.26 -11.19
C THR A 174 -13.04 17.63 -9.98
N GLY A 175 -14.35 17.89 -9.80
CA GLY A 175 -15.15 17.23 -8.77
C GLY A 175 -16.01 16.11 -9.36
N GLY A 176 -16.40 15.15 -8.51
CA GLY A 176 -17.28 14.04 -8.90
C GLY A 176 -16.55 12.76 -9.34
N ASN A 177 -15.24 12.68 -9.08
CA ASN A 177 -14.46 11.45 -9.26
C ASN A 177 -14.79 10.45 -8.15
N GLN A 178 -14.90 9.16 -8.50
CA GLN A 178 -15.26 8.13 -7.54
C GLN A 178 -14.12 7.89 -6.55
N GLY A 179 -14.42 7.90 -5.25
CA GLY A 179 -13.40 7.74 -4.21
C GLY A 179 -12.58 9.00 -3.91
N GLU A 180 -12.90 10.15 -4.51
CA GLU A 180 -12.31 11.45 -4.17
C GLU A 180 -13.26 12.27 -3.30
N VAL A 181 -12.72 12.97 -2.31
CA VAL A 181 -13.44 13.97 -1.50
C VAL A 181 -12.66 15.29 -1.45
N GLU A 182 -13.32 16.37 -1.01
CA GLU A 182 -12.65 17.67 -0.89
C GLU A 182 -11.39 17.58 -0.02
N SER A 183 -10.29 18.10 -0.54
CA SER A 183 -9.01 18.26 0.14
C SER A 183 -8.91 19.65 0.81
N PRO A 184 -7.94 19.86 1.72
CA PRO A 184 -7.80 21.11 2.46
C PRO A 184 -6.89 22.13 1.76
N LEU A 185 -6.04 21.69 0.82
CA LEU A 185 -5.00 22.50 0.18
C LEU A 185 -5.10 22.42 -1.35
N HIS A 186 -4.75 23.52 -2.02
CA HIS A 186 -4.61 23.52 -3.47
C HIS A 186 -3.44 22.62 -3.88
N GLY A 187 -3.69 21.73 -4.85
CA GLY A 187 -2.68 20.78 -5.33
C GLY A 187 -2.48 19.55 -4.44
N GLU A 188 -3.35 19.33 -3.45
CA GLU A 188 -3.43 18.10 -2.67
C GLU A 188 -4.74 17.39 -3.01
N ILE A 189 -4.72 16.07 -3.19
CA ILE A 189 -5.92 15.24 -3.40
C ILE A 189 -6.21 14.42 -2.15
N ARG A 190 -7.50 14.13 -1.89
CA ARG A 190 -7.90 13.33 -0.73
C ARG A 190 -8.81 12.18 -1.15
N LEU A 191 -8.39 10.97 -0.79
CA LEU A 191 -9.21 9.78 -0.96
C LEU A 191 -10.33 9.72 0.09
N GLN A 192 -11.48 9.19 -0.30
CA GLN A 192 -12.62 8.99 0.59
C GLN A 192 -12.24 8.05 1.75
N SER A 193 -11.59 6.92 1.45
CA SER A 193 -11.12 5.95 2.44
C SER A 193 -10.23 6.56 3.51
N ASP A 194 -9.23 7.38 3.13
CA ASP A 194 -8.34 8.08 4.06
C ASP A 194 -9.12 9.07 4.93
N SER A 195 -10.01 9.85 4.32
CA SER A 195 -10.87 10.80 5.02
C SER A 195 -11.76 10.12 6.07
N GLU A 196 -12.30 8.95 5.76
CA GLU A 196 -13.15 8.17 6.65
C GLU A 196 -12.34 7.46 7.76
N LEU A 197 -11.20 6.84 7.43
CA LEU A 197 -10.31 6.19 8.40
C LEU A 197 -9.73 7.19 9.41
N ALA A 198 -9.47 8.43 9.00
CA ALA A 198 -9.03 9.50 9.90
C ALA A 198 -10.09 9.88 10.96
N ARG A 199 -11.36 9.53 10.73
CA ARG A 199 -12.52 9.96 11.53
C ARG A 199 -13.33 8.83 12.15
N ASP A 200 -13.12 7.58 11.73
CA ASP A 200 -13.79 6.43 12.31
C ASP A 200 -13.32 6.16 13.75
N SER A 201 -14.27 5.88 14.65
CA SER A 201 -13.98 5.64 16.08
C SER A 201 -12.95 4.53 16.37
N ARG A 202 -12.75 3.58 15.45
CA ARG A 202 -11.81 2.46 15.58
C ARG A 202 -10.38 2.83 15.19
N THR A 203 -10.20 3.87 14.38
CA THR A 203 -8.91 4.23 13.76
C THR A 203 -8.47 5.65 14.06
N ALA A 204 -9.38 6.60 14.29
CA ALA A 204 -9.09 8.02 14.46
C ALA A 204 -8.09 8.32 15.58
N CYS A 205 -8.15 7.60 16.71
CA CYS A 205 -7.17 7.77 17.79
C CYS A 205 -5.76 7.35 17.36
N GLU A 206 -5.63 6.25 16.62
CA GLU A 206 -4.32 5.82 16.11
C GLU A 206 -3.84 6.76 15.00
N TRP A 207 -4.75 7.22 14.13
CA TRP A 207 -4.46 8.22 13.10
C TRP A 207 -3.84 9.48 13.72
N GLN A 208 -4.50 10.06 14.72
CA GLN A 208 -4.02 11.24 15.41
C GLN A 208 -2.73 10.98 16.21
N SER A 209 -2.47 9.75 16.61
CA SER A 209 -1.31 9.43 17.44
C SER A 209 0.04 9.56 16.72
N PHE A 210 0.03 9.58 15.38
CA PHE A 210 1.23 9.80 14.57
C PHE A 210 1.60 11.28 14.43
N VAL A 211 0.64 12.19 14.60
CA VAL A 211 0.88 13.65 14.52
C VAL A 211 1.97 14.06 15.52
N ASN A 212 3.03 14.71 15.01
CA ASN A 212 4.21 15.13 15.79
C ASN A 212 4.93 13.96 16.50
N ASN A 213 4.80 12.73 16.01
CA ASN A 213 5.39 11.55 16.62
C ASN A 213 6.11 10.65 15.60
N GLN A 214 7.17 11.20 15.00
CA GLN A 214 7.99 10.53 13.98
C GLN A 214 8.47 9.14 14.43
N ALA A 215 8.93 9.00 15.67
CA ALA A 215 9.45 7.74 16.18
C ALA A 215 8.37 6.65 16.23
N LYS A 216 7.13 7.01 16.61
CA LYS A 216 6.00 6.08 16.57
C LYS A 216 5.65 5.70 15.13
N LEU A 217 5.57 6.69 14.23
CA LEU A 217 5.27 6.47 12.81
C LEU A 217 6.26 5.48 12.19
N GLN A 218 7.56 5.76 12.30
CA GLN A 218 8.64 4.92 11.79
C GLN A 218 8.57 3.49 12.34
N SER A 219 8.38 3.35 13.66
CA SER A 219 8.33 2.04 14.32
C SER A 219 7.10 1.23 13.88
N ALA A 220 5.92 1.86 13.86
CA ALA A 220 4.67 1.21 13.49
C ALA A 220 4.65 0.82 12.01
N PHE A 221 5.05 1.74 11.11
CA PHE A 221 5.14 1.45 9.68
C PHE A 221 6.11 0.32 9.40
N LYS A 222 7.31 0.34 10.00
CA LYS A 222 8.30 -0.75 9.84
C LYS A 222 7.72 -2.10 10.24
N ALA A 223 7.05 -2.18 11.39
CA ALA A 223 6.45 -3.42 11.88
C ALA A 223 5.33 -3.92 10.97
N ALA A 224 4.43 -3.02 10.54
CA ALA A 224 3.31 -3.37 9.68
C ALA A 224 3.77 -3.74 8.25
N PHE A 225 4.76 -3.03 7.70
CA PHE A 225 5.37 -3.33 6.41
C PHE A 225 6.04 -4.71 6.42
N ARG A 226 6.78 -5.07 7.48
CA ARG A 226 7.35 -6.43 7.62
C ARG A 226 6.25 -7.50 7.58
N LYS A 227 5.15 -7.29 8.32
CA LYS A 227 4.02 -8.23 8.32
C LYS A 227 3.39 -8.36 6.92
N MET A 228 3.22 -7.24 6.21
CA MET A 228 2.70 -7.21 4.85
C MET A 228 3.63 -7.92 3.86
N SER A 229 4.94 -7.64 3.88
CA SER A 229 5.89 -8.27 2.95
C SER A 229 6.07 -9.77 3.15
N LEU A 230 5.59 -10.31 4.28
CA LEU A 230 5.62 -11.73 4.61
C LEU A 230 4.28 -12.46 4.35
N LEU A 231 3.26 -11.78 3.84
CA LEU A 231 1.98 -12.41 3.51
C LEU A 231 2.20 -13.59 2.55
N GLY A 232 1.67 -14.76 2.92
CA GLY A 232 1.85 -16.01 2.16
C GLY A 232 3.13 -16.80 2.49
N HIS A 233 4.02 -16.28 3.34
CA HIS A 233 5.33 -16.88 3.60
C HIS A 233 5.59 -17.13 5.08
N ASP A 234 6.38 -18.16 5.38
CA ASP A 234 6.95 -18.41 6.69
C ASP A 234 8.30 -17.70 6.79
N GLU A 235 8.40 -16.68 7.64
CA GLU A 235 9.64 -15.91 7.84
C GLU A 235 10.85 -16.80 8.17
N SER A 236 10.64 -17.93 8.87
CA SER A 236 11.73 -18.86 9.23
C SER A 236 12.35 -19.58 8.04
N GLN A 237 11.68 -19.54 6.87
CA GLN A 237 12.15 -20.11 5.61
C GLN A 237 12.79 -19.06 4.70
N LEU A 238 12.80 -17.79 5.11
CA LEU A 238 13.42 -16.70 4.38
C LEU A 238 14.75 -16.30 5.01
N ILE A 239 15.58 -15.61 4.22
CA ILE A 239 16.88 -15.11 4.63
C ILE A 239 16.71 -13.62 4.94
N ASP A 240 17.11 -13.19 6.14
CA ASP A 240 17.17 -11.77 6.49
C ASP A 240 18.34 -11.10 5.75
N CYS A 241 18.00 -10.16 4.87
CA CYS A 241 18.91 -9.34 4.09
C CYS A 241 18.69 -7.85 4.40
N SER A 242 18.21 -7.50 5.59
CA SER A 242 17.91 -6.13 5.99
C SER A 242 19.15 -5.22 6.14
N ASP A 243 20.36 -5.78 6.03
CA ASP A 243 21.64 -5.06 6.07
C ASP A 243 22.14 -4.60 4.70
N VAL A 244 21.46 -5.01 3.61
CA VAL A 244 21.65 -4.53 2.23
C VAL A 244 21.00 -3.16 2.05
#